data_AF-G7M3A1-F1
#
_entry.id   AF-G7M3A1-F1
#
_cell.length_a   1.000
_cell.length_b   1.000
_cell.length_c   1.000
_cell.angle_alpha   90.00
_cell.angle_beta   90.00
_cell.angle_gamma   90.00
#
_symmetry.space_group_name_H-M   'P 1'
#
loop_
_entity.id
_entity.type
_entity.pdbx_description
1 polymer ?
#
loop_
_entity_poly.entity_id
_entity_poly.type
_entity_poly.pdbx_seq_one_letter_code
_entity_poly.pdbx_strand_id
1 'polypeptide(L)'
;MDIVKKYEELTKKQAEANPKTAYKMIKLGLFLEKQMVKFSSQEVPKAYKELNLIALNSILRGLKSPENSAWVNIFTPVEILQCFDINPLSLECMSCFMSGFECEDFVNEYAENIGVAETLCSYHKGFIGTVESGILPKPKFAFTTSTCCDGNVNTIRYLASKHDLDSYILDIPYEYSLENEKYVVVQLRQMINMLEEKCKKKFNENELKEILKRENESKSFFKEYLKYQRTKYYPSSLTLHMYMLFASHVGIGTKEIYNFYKLLAEDIKKYPESEGLKVFWVHLLPYYQETMKEYFNFNPKYQIQSYDTNFDYMDELDVEHPLEALAKKLILNIYNGSYERKIEAIKKAVDDLGSQAIIHFCHWGCKQSSGGVMQLKEAMKEKNIPMLILDGDCMDRRNCQDGQLKTRLEAFLEILKNTEGNI
;
A
#
# COMPACT_ATOMS: atom_id res chain seq x y z
N MET A 1 0.05 18.06 -27.82
CA MET A 1 -0.75 16.84 -27.58
C MET A 1 0.09 15.95 -26.69
N ASP A 2 -0.38 15.66 -25.49
CA ASP A 2 0.36 14.86 -24.52
C ASP A 2 0.45 13.41 -25.01
N ILE A 3 1.68 12.94 -25.24
CA ILE A 3 1.95 11.59 -25.74
C ILE A 3 1.50 10.53 -24.74
N VAL A 4 1.62 10.82 -23.44
CA VAL A 4 1.22 9.93 -22.35
C VAL A 4 -0.29 9.74 -22.37
N LYS A 5 -1.04 10.84 -22.42
CA LYS A 5 -2.51 10.81 -22.52
C LYS A 5 -3.00 10.02 -23.73
N LYS A 6 -2.38 10.23 -24.90
CA LYS A 6 -2.74 9.45 -26.10
C LYS A 6 -2.43 7.95 -25.94
N TYR A 7 -1.36 7.61 -25.22
CA TYR A 7 -1.02 6.22 -24.94
C TYR A 7 -2.04 5.55 -24.01
N GLU A 8 -2.49 6.28 -22.98
CA GLU A 8 -3.53 5.84 -22.04
C GLU A 8 -4.87 5.64 -22.75
N GLU A 9 -5.33 6.63 -23.53
CA GLU A 9 -6.55 6.52 -24.35
C GLU A 9 -6.52 5.30 -25.29
N LEU A 10 -5.38 5.05 -25.94
CA LEU A 10 -5.21 3.88 -26.80
C LEU A 10 -5.19 2.57 -26.00
N THR A 11 -4.54 2.56 -24.83
CA THR A 11 -4.48 1.38 -23.95
C THR A 11 -5.88 1.00 -23.49
N LYS A 12 -6.67 1.98 -23.04
CA LYS A 12 -8.07 1.78 -22.65
C LYS A 12 -8.93 1.27 -23.80
N LYS A 13 -8.80 1.86 -25.00
CA LYS A 13 -9.51 1.36 -26.19
C LYS A 13 -9.15 -0.09 -26.51
N GLN A 14 -7.89 -0.48 -26.32
CA GLN A 14 -7.47 -1.87 -26.47
C GLN A 14 -7.94 -2.75 -25.31
N ALA A 15 -8.13 -2.22 -24.10
CA ALA A 15 -8.65 -2.99 -22.97
C ALA A 15 -10.05 -3.54 -23.29
N GLU A 16 -10.88 -2.73 -23.92
CA GLU A 16 -12.21 -3.11 -24.38
C GLU A 16 -12.17 -4.01 -25.64
N ALA A 17 -11.37 -3.66 -26.65
CA ALA A 17 -11.39 -4.34 -27.95
C ALA A 17 -10.51 -5.61 -28.02
N ASN A 18 -9.34 -5.61 -27.36
CA ASN A 18 -8.36 -6.70 -27.37
C ASN A 18 -7.51 -6.70 -26.09
N PRO A 19 -8.00 -7.34 -25.01
CA PRO A 19 -7.34 -7.33 -23.69
C PRO A 19 -5.88 -7.80 -23.71
N LYS A 20 -5.52 -8.74 -24.61
CA LYS A 20 -4.13 -9.21 -24.77
C LYS A 20 -3.20 -8.12 -25.32
N THR A 21 -3.72 -7.24 -26.17
CA THR A 21 -2.98 -6.07 -26.67
C THR A 21 -2.84 -5.03 -25.56
N ALA A 22 -3.91 -4.75 -24.81
CA ALA A 22 -3.85 -3.85 -23.65
C ALA A 22 -2.82 -4.31 -22.62
N TYR A 23 -2.77 -5.60 -22.31
CA TYR A 23 -1.75 -6.20 -21.44
C TYR A 23 -0.31 -5.93 -21.93
N LYS A 24 -0.05 -6.10 -23.23
CA LYS A 24 1.26 -5.80 -23.83
C LYS A 24 1.58 -4.31 -23.73
N MET A 25 0.58 -3.44 -23.92
CA MET A 25 0.73 -2.00 -23.77
C MET A 25 1.05 -1.64 -22.32
N ILE A 26 0.27 -2.09 -21.33
CA ILE A 26 0.54 -1.87 -19.91
C ILE A 26 2.00 -2.26 -19.56
N LYS A 27 2.46 -3.44 -19.98
CA LYS A 27 3.85 -3.87 -19.77
C LYS A 27 4.88 -2.96 -20.44
N LEU A 28 4.60 -2.49 -21.66
CA LEU A 28 5.47 -1.56 -22.37
C LEU A 28 5.48 -0.18 -21.68
N GLY A 29 4.32 0.35 -21.30
CA GLY A 29 4.18 1.60 -20.55
C GLY A 29 4.97 1.58 -19.26
N LEU A 30 4.82 0.54 -18.43
CA LEU A 30 5.61 0.36 -17.21
C LEU A 30 7.12 0.26 -17.47
N PHE A 31 7.51 -0.41 -18.56
CA PHE A 31 8.92 -0.49 -18.95
C PHE A 31 9.47 0.87 -19.40
N LEU A 32 8.69 1.65 -20.16
CA LEU A 32 9.06 2.99 -20.60
C LEU A 32 9.15 3.94 -19.40
N GLU A 33 8.15 3.93 -18.50
CA GLU A 33 8.15 4.69 -17.25
C GLU A 33 9.41 4.40 -16.44
N LYS A 34 9.80 3.13 -16.31
CA LYS A 34 11.06 2.74 -15.67
C LYS A 34 12.28 3.40 -16.32
N GLN A 35 12.34 3.47 -17.66
CA GLN A 35 13.44 4.16 -18.34
C GLN A 35 13.38 5.67 -18.08
N MET A 36 12.20 6.28 -18.14
CA MET A 36 12.02 7.70 -17.86
C MET A 36 12.47 8.05 -16.45
N VAL A 37 12.04 7.30 -15.43
CA VAL A 37 12.50 7.49 -14.04
C VAL A 37 14.02 7.36 -13.94
N LYS A 38 14.61 6.33 -14.54
CA LYS A 38 16.06 6.10 -14.50
C LYS A 38 16.86 7.29 -15.05
N PHE A 39 16.45 7.82 -16.20
CA PHE A 39 17.12 8.92 -16.90
C PHE A 39 16.57 10.31 -16.55
N SER A 40 15.57 10.40 -15.68
CA SER A 40 14.99 11.66 -15.25
C SER A 40 16.03 12.52 -14.53
N SER A 41 16.08 13.79 -14.92
CA SER A 41 16.83 14.87 -14.27
C SER A 41 16.04 15.56 -13.16
N GLN A 42 14.81 15.11 -12.87
CA GLN A 42 13.97 15.69 -11.82
C GLN A 42 14.64 15.53 -10.46
N GLU A 43 14.63 16.59 -9.65
CA GLU A 43 15.20 16.64 -8.31
C GLU A 43 14.31 15.88 -7.30
N VAL A 44 14.27 14.56 -7.43
CA VAL A 44 13.67 13.66 -6.45
C VAL A 44 14.79 13.08 -5.56
N PRO A 45 14.56 12.92 -4.24
CA PRO A 45 15.55 12.26 -3.39
C PRO A 45 16.00 10.89 -3.90
N LYS A 46 17.27 10.55 -3.64
CA LYS A 46 17.89 9.36 -4.25
C LYS A 46 17.18 8.09 -3.82
N ALA A 47 16.83 7.98 -2.54
CA ALA A 47 16.09 6.83 -2.04
C ALA A 47 14.71 6.70 -2.70
N TYR A 48 13.98 7.81 -2.91
CA TYR A 48 12.69 7.79 -3.58
C TYR A 48 12.76 7.51 -5.09
N LYS A 49 13.84 7.91 -5.76
CA LYS A 49 14.11 7.46 -7.13
C LYS A 49 14.30 5.95 -7.19
N GLU A 50 15.01 5.36 -6.22
CA GLU A 50 15.15 3.90 -6.09
C GLU A 50 13.80 3.22 -5.79
N LEU A 51 13.02 3.76 -4.85
CA LEU A 51 11.67 3.27 -4.52
C LEU A 51 10.74 3.21 -5.72
N ASN A 52 10.75 4.24 -6.56
CA ASN A 52 9.94 4.26 -7.78
C ASN A 52 10.34 3.12 -8.73
N LEU A 53 11.64 2.89 -8.93
CA LEU A 53 12.13 1.76 -9.72
C LEU A 53 11.73 0.41 -9.11
N ILE A 54 11.78 0.28 -7.78
CA ILE A 54 11.35 -0.92 -7.05
C ILE A 54 9.88 -1.22 -7.31
N ALA A 55 9.00 -0.22 -7.15
CA ALA A 55 7.56 -0.35 -7.38
C ALA A 55 7.25 -0.82 -8.81
N LEU A 56 7.83 -0.15 -9.81
CA LEU A 56 7.66 -0.51 -11.22
C LEU A 56 8.20 -1.91 -11.52
N ASN A 57 9.36 -2.28 -10.95
CA ASN A 57 9.94 -3.61 -11.12
C ASN A 57 9.11 -4.70 -10.44
N SER A 58 8.49 -4.42 -9.30
CA SER A 58 7.63 -5.37 -8.59
C SER A 58 6.45 -5.78 -9.48
N ILE A 59 5.70 -4.80 -10.01
CA ILE A 59 4.59 -5.06 -10.93
C ILE A 59 5.08 -5.74 -12.21
N LEU A 60 6.15 -5.22 -12.84
CA LEU A 60 6.69 -5.81 -14.07
C LEU A 60 7.14 -7.26 -13.89
N ARG A 61 7.67 -7.65 -12.73
CA ARG A 61 8.02 -9.05 -12.43
C ARG A 61 6.76 -9.93 -12.43
N GLY A 62 5.73 -9.52 -11.70
CA GLY A 62 4.45 -10.22 -11.66
C GLY A 62 3.78 -10.37 -13.04
N LEU A 63 3.87 -9.34 -13.89
CA LEU A 63 3.35 -9.36 -15.27
C LEU A 63 4.29 -10.04 -16.28
N LYS A 64 5.55 -10.30 -15.96
CA LYS A 64 6.45 -11.00 -16.90
C LYS A 64 6.41 -12.50 -16.73
N SER A 65 6.25 -12.96 -15.49
CA SER A 65 6.24 -14.36 -15.13
C SER A 65 5.02 -14.68 -14.25
N PRO A 66 3.80 -14.63 -14.80
CA PRO A 66 2.59 -14.99 -14.06
C PRO A 66 2.64 -16.43 -13.52
N GLU A 67 3.32 -17.33 -14.22
CA GLU A 67 3.58 -18.71 -13.78
C GLU A 67 4.45 -18.81 -12.52
N ASN A 68 5.10 -17.71 -12.12
CA ASN A 68 5.92 -17.63 -10.91
C ASN A 68 5.48 -16.43 -10.04
N SER A 69 4.18 -16.12 -10.05
CA SER A 69 3.58 -15.08 -9.24
C SER A 69 2.38 -15.58 -8.45
N ALA A 70 1.98 -14.80 -7.45
CA ALA A 70 0.76 -15.00 -6.69
C ALA A 70 -0.02 -13.69 -6.60
N TRP A 71 -1.34 -13.74 -6.76
CA TRP A 71 -2.19 -12.64 -6.33
C TRP A 71 -2.24 -12.61 -4.81
N VAL A 72 -2.01 -11.44 -4.23
CA VAL A 72 -2.00 -11.25 -2.77
C VAL A 72 -2.77 -10.00 -2.38
N ASN A 73 -3.28 -9.93 -1.14
CA ASN A 73 -3.53 -8.64 -0.53
C ASN A 73 -2.24 -8.08 0.08
N ILE A 74 -2.25 -6.81 0.46
CA ILE A 74 -1.06 -6.16 1.03
C ILE A 74 -0.59 -6.75 2.38
N PHE A 75 -1.47 -7.45 3.11
CA PHE A 75 -1.18 -8.04 4.42
C PHE A 75 -0.78 -9.52 4.36
N THR A 76 -0.68 -10.11 3.17
CA THR A 76 -0.19 -11.49 3.01
C THR A 76 1.26 -11.60 3.51
N PRO A 77 1.65 -12.67 4.25
CA PRO A 77 3.03 -12.88 4.69
C PRO A 77 3.94 -13.24 3.50
N VAL A 78 4.39 -12.22 2.76
CA VAL A 78 5.22 -12.37 1.56
C VAL A 78 6.59 -12.97 1.85
N GLU A 79 7.05 -12.95 3.09
CA GLU A 79 8.29 -13.56 3.56
C GLU A 79 8.32 -15.06 3.23
N ILE A 80 7.17 -15.75 3.38
CA ILE A 80 7.04 -17.15 2.97
C ILE A 80 7.13 -17.26 1.44
N LEU A 81 6.46 -16.39 0.69
CA LEU A 81 6.52 -16.43 -0.78
C LEU A 81 7.94 -16.19 -1.31
N GLN A 82 8.72 -15.35 -0.64
CA GLN A 82 10.12 -15.08 -0.95
C GLN A 82 10.99 -16.34 -0.77
N CYS A 83 10.74 -17.17 0.24
CA CYS A 83 11.41 -18.47 0.39
C CYS A 83 11.13 -19.43 -0.79
N PHE A 84 10.07 -19.20 -1.57
CA PHE A 84 9.71 -20.01 -2.74
C PHE A 84 9.98 -19.33 -4.08
N ASP A 85 10.65 -18.16 -4.07
CA ASP A 85 10.89 -17.34 -5.27
C ASP A 85 9.59 -16.94 -6.01
N ILE A 86 8.46 -16.87 -5.30
CA ILE A 86 7.17 -16.47 -5.85
C ILE A 86 7.02 -14.95 -5.78
N ASN A 87 6.71 -14.31 -6.90
CA ASN A 87 6.52 -12.87 -6.97
C ASN A 87 5.12 -12.48 -6.49
N PRO A 88 4.97 -11.77 -5.37
CA PRO A 88 3.67 -11.24 -4.96
C PRO A 88 3.22 -10.13 -5.92
N LEU A 89 1.99 -10.23 -6.42
CA LEU A 89 1.29 -9.16 -7.13
C LEU A 89 0.12 -8.73 -6.25
N SER A 90 0.28 -7.62 -5.52
CA SER A 90 -0.81 -7.08 -4.69
C SER A 90 -1.98 -6.65 -5.57
N LEU A 91 -3.18 -7.10 -5.20
CA LEU A 91 -4.41 -6.71 -5.86
C LEU A 91 -4.64 -5.20 -5.76
N GLU A 92 -4.36 -4.61 -4.59
CA GLU A 92 -4.53 -3.17 -4.36
C GLU A 92 -3.53 -2.35 -5.20
N CYS A 93 -2.28 -2.79 -5.23
CA CYS A 93 -1.24 -2.16 -6.04
C CYS A 93 -1.55 -2.27 -7.54
N MET A 94 -1.96 -3.45 -8.02
CA MET A 94 -2.31 -3.63 -9.42
C MET A 94 -3.49 -2.74 -9.82
N SER A 95 -4.51 -2.63 -8.97
CA SER A 95 -5.61 -1.68 -9.17
C SER A 95 -5.10 -0.25 -9.30
N CYS A 96 -4.27 0.25 -8.37
CA CYS A 96 -3.65 1.57 -8.47
C CYS A 96 -3.02 1.82 -9.85
N PHE A 97 -2.24 0.85 -10.35
CA PHE A 97 -1.62 0.98 -11.66
C PHE A 97 -2.62 1.07 -12.80
N MET A 98 -3.75 0.36 -12.74
CA MET A 98 -4.82 0.52 -13.73
C MET A 98 -5.41 1.93 -13.75
N SER A 99 -5.51 2.58 -12.59
CA SER A 99 -5.91 4.00 -12.51
C SER A 99 -4.82 4.95 -13.02
N GLY A 100 -3.56 4.60 -12.83
CA GLY A 100 -2.42 5.28 -13.44
C GLY A 100 -2.42 5.22 -14.97
N PHE A 101 -2.97 4.15 -15.56
CA PHE A 101 -3.18 4.01 -17.01
C PHE A 101 -4.52 4.59 -17.50
N GLU A 102 -5.26 5.30 -16.64
CA GLU A 102 -6.62 5.82 -16.89
C GLU A 102 -7.60 4.76 -17.42
N CYS A 103 -7.44 3.51 -16.96
CA CYS A 103 -8.28 2.37 -17.34
C CYS A 103 -9.26 1.98 -16.23
N GLU A 104 -9.27 2.68 -15.10
CA GLU A 104 -10.02 2.32 -13.91
C GLU A 104 -11.53 2.36 -14.09
N ASP A 105 -12.05 3.31 -14.86
CA ASP A 105 -13.49 3.40 -15.14
C ASP A 105 -13.96 2.18 -15.94
N PHE A 106 -13.23 1.79 -16.99
CA PHE A 106 -13.50 0.58 -17.76
C PHE A 106 -13.50 -0.67 -16.86
N VAL A 107 -12.48 -0.88 -16.03
CA VAL A 107 -12.42 -2.10 -15.19
C VAL A 107 -13.46 -2.07 -14.07
N ASN A 108 -13.75 -0.92 -13.48
CA ASN A 108 -14.81 -0.80 -12.47
C ASN A 108 -16.19 -1.10 -13.08
N GLU A 109 -16.50 -0.54 -14.26
CA GLU A 109 -17.74 -0.81 -14.99
C GLU A 109 -17.82 -2.28 -15.43
N TYR A 110 -16.71 -2.88 -15.85
CA TYR A 110 -16.67 -4.29 -16.19
C TYR A 110 -17.07 -5.16 -14.98
N ALA A 111 -16.51 -4.87 -13.80
CA ALA A 111 -16.87 -5.58 -12.57
C ALA A 111 -18.34 -5.38 -12.19
N GLU A 112 -18.85 -4.15 -12.31
CA GLU A 112 -20.26 -3.81 -12.04
C GLU A 112 -21.20 -4.57 -12.99
N ASN A 113 -20.87 -4.63 -14.29
CA ASN A 113 -21.66 -5.32 -15.32
C ASN A 113 -21.75 -6.84 -15.12
N ILE A 114 -20.75 -7.46 -14.47
CA ILE A 114 -20.79 -8.90 -14.13
C ILE A 114 -21.43 -9.16 -12.76
N GLY A 115 -22.00 -8.14 -12.11
CA GLY A 115 -22.80 -8.27 -10.88
C GLY A 115 -22.06 -7.94 -9.59
N VAL A 116 -20.84 -7.38 -9.64
CA VAL A 116 -20.18 -6.86 -8.44
C VAL A 116 -20.87 -5.57 -7.99
N ALA A 117 -21.21 -5.47 -6.71
CA ALA A 117 -21.91 -4.30 -6.19
C ALA A 117 -21.08 -3.01 -6.33
N GLU A 118 -21.71 -1.93 -6.78
CA GLU A 118 -21.09 -0.59 -6.90
C GLU A 118 -20.51 -0.08 -5.57
N THR A 119 -21.08 -0.52 -4.45
CA THR A 119 -20.66 -0.16 -3.08
C THR A 119 -19.41 -0.91 -2.59
N LEU A 120 -18.93 -1.90 -3.33
CA LEU A 120 -17.65 -2.55 -3.03
C LEU A 120 -16.50 -1.56 -3.25
N CYS A 121 -15.50 -1.61 -2.38
CA CYS A 121 -14.25 -0.85 -2.50
C CYS A 121 -13.71 -0.93 -3.94
N SER A 122 -13.40 0.24 -4.51
CA SER A 122 -12.95 0.38 -5.90
C SER A 122 -11.61 -0.30 -6.18
N TYR A 123 -10.76 -0.50 -5.15
CA TYR A 123 -9.58 -1.37 -5.27
C TYR A 123 -9.93 -2.82 -5.61
N HIS A 124 -11.00 -3.36 -5.02
CA HIS A 124 -11.45 -4.72 -5.30
C HIS A 124 -12.21 -4.80 -6.63
N LYS A 125 -13.11 -3.85 -6.92
CA LYS A 125 -13.80 -3.77 -8.21
C LYS A 125 -12.80 -3.66 -9.36
N GLY A 126 -11.84 -2.75 -9.26
CA GLY A 126 -10.82 -2.55 -10.28
C GLY A 126 -9.99 -3.80 -10.51
N PHE A 127 -9.61 -4.52 -9.45
CA PHE A 127 -8.85 -5.77 -9.60
C PHE A 127 -9.69 -6.86 -10.27
N ILE A 128 -10.93 -7.08 -9.79
CA ILE A 128 -11.86 -8.05 -10.36
C ILE A 128 -12.08 -7.74 -11.84
N GLY A 129 -12.41 -6.50 -12.20
CA GLY A 129 -12.62 -6.10 -13.58
C GLY A 129 -11.39 -6.26 -14.47
N THR A 130 -10.19 -6.03 -13.93
CA THR A 130 -8.93 -6.22 -14.67
C THR A 130 -8.70 -7.70 -15.00
N VAL A 131 -9.01 -8.61 -14.07
CA VAL A 131 -8.89 -10.06 -14.31
C VAL A 131 -10.00 -10.54 -15.25
N GLU A 132 -11.24 -10.14 -14.99
CA GLU A 132 -12.43 -10.65 -15.67
C GLU A 132 -12.54 -10.15 -17.11
N SER A 133 -12.05 -8.93 -17.39
CA SER A 133 -11.88 -8.43 -18.76
C SER A 133 -10.79 -9.18 -19.54
N GLY A 134 -9.98 -10.01 -18.89
CA GLY A 134 -8.91 -10.78 -19.52
C GLY A 134 -7.62 -10.00 -19.77
N ILE A 135 -7.48 -8.81 -19.17
CA ILE A 135 -6.23 -8.02 -19.25
C ILE A 135 -5.13 -8.69 -18.43
N LEU A 136 -5.43 -9.06 -17.19
CA LEU A 136 -4.45 -9.67 -16.29
C LEU A 136 -4.50 -11.20 -16.41
N PRO A 137 -3.40 -11.88 -16.79
CA PRO A 137 -3.37 -13.33 -16.84
C PRO A 137 -3.43 -13.94 -15.44
N LYS A 138 -3.92 -15.19 -15.40
CA LYS A 138 -3.95 -16.04 -14.21
C LYS A 138 -2.53 -16.27 -13.65
N PRO A 139 -2.31 -16.08 -12.34
CA PRO A 139 -1.04 -16.35 -11.67
C PRO A 139 -0.93 -17.84 -11.33
N LYS A 140 0.15 -18.24 -10.66
CA LYS A 140 0.26 -19.59 -10.12
C LYS A 140 -0.62 -19.83 -8.89
N PHE A 141 -0.72 -18.82 -8.02
CA PHE A 141 -1.45 -18.92 -6.76
C PHE A 141 -2.28 -17.67 -6.45
N ALA A 142 -3.20 -17.80 -5.51
CA ALA A 142 -3.86 -16.66 -4.88
C ALA A 142 -3.88 -16.82 -3.34
N PHE A 143 -3.31 -15.85 -2.63
CA PHE A 143 -3.24 -15.84 -1.17
C PHE A 143 -3.90 -14.58 -0.61
N THR A 144 -4.51 -14.70 0.56
CA THR A 144 -4.98 -13.52 1.28
C THR A 144 -5.15 -13.80 2.76
N THR A 145 -5.39 -12.75 3.52
CA THR A 145 -5.67 -12.80 4.95
C THR A 145 -7.04 -12.20 5.22
N SER A 146 -7.70 -12.58 6.33
CA SER A 146 -8.90 -11.89 6.81
C SER A 146 -8.60 -10.56 7.52
N THR A 147 -7.31 -10.18 7.65
CA THR A 147 -6.89 -8.87 8.14
C THR A 147 -7.48 -7.73 7.29
N CYS A 148 -7.85 -6.63 7.95
CA CYS A 148 -8.39 -5.39 7.38
C CYS A 148 -9.83 -5.47 6.84
N CYS A 149 -10.14 -6.39 5.91
CA CYS A 149 -11.48 -6.41 5.31
C CYS A 149 -11.92 -7.75 4.69
N ASP A 150 -13.23 -8.00 4.71
CA ASP A 150 -13.86 -9.12 4.01
C ASP A 150 -13.79 -8.99 2.48
N GLY A 151 -13.54 -7.79 1.97
CA GLY A 151 -13.38 -7.52 0.54
C GLY A 151 -12.20 -8.30 -0.05
N ASN A 152 -11.10 -8.41 0.69
CA ASN A 152 -9.93 -9.20 0.32
C ASN A 152 -10.26 -10.69 0.20
N VAL A 153 -10.91 -11.24 1.23
CA VAL A 153 -11.33 -12.65 1.29
C VAL A 153 -12.26 -12.98 0.12
N ASN A 154 -13.29 -12.15 -0.10
CA ASN A 154 -14.28 -12.41 -1.14
C ASN A 154 -13.73 -12.21 -2.55
N THR A 155 -12.84 -11.24 -2.77
CA THR A 155 -12.18 -11.02 -4.06
C THR A 155 -11.35 -12.24 -4.46
N ILE A 156 -10.48 -12.72 -3.55
CA ILE A 156 -9.66 -13.91 -3.83
C ILE A 156 -10.54 -15.16 -3.96
N ARG A 157 -11.55 -15.34 -3.10
CA ARG A 157 -12.47 -16.50 -3.19
C ARG A 157 -13.20 -16.54 -4.55
N TYR A 158 -13.73 -15.41 -4.99
CA TYR A 158 -14.42 -15.29 -6.29
C TYR A 158 -13.48 -15.64 -7.45
N LEU A 159 -12.33 -14.95 -7.52
CA LEU A 159 -11.39 -15.13 -8.62
C LEU A 159 -10.77 -16.53 -8.61
N ALA A 160 -10.45 -17.07 -7.44
CA ALA A 160 -9.87 -18.41 -7.35
C ALA A 160 -10.85 -19.50 -7.77
N SER A 161 -12.12 -19.39 -7.36
CA SER A 161 -13.17 -20.32 -7.78
C SER A 161 -13.45 -20.23 -9.27
N LYS A 162 -13.46 -19.02 -9.85
CA LYS A 162 -13.80 -18.83 -11.26
C LYS A 162 -12.68 -19.23 -12.21
N HIS A 163 -11.43 -19.05 -11.79
CA HIS A 163 -10.24 -19.32 -12.60
C HIS A 163 -9.53 -20.63 -12.23
N ASP A 164 -10.09 -21.44 -11.34
CA ASP A 164 -9.51 -22.71 -10.87
C ASP A 164 -8.07 -22.53 -10.34
N LEU A 165 -7.88 -21.57 -9.42
CA LEU A 165 -6.58 -21.26 -8.82
C LEU A 165 -6.38 -22.01 -7.51
N ASP A 166 -5.17 -22.57 -7.35
CA ASP A 166 -4.67 -22.97 -6.05
C ASP A 166 -4.62 -21.72 -5.15
N SER A 167 -5.45 -21.71 -4.11
CA SER A 167 -5.59 -20.55 -3.23
C SER A 167 -5.65 -20.95 -1.77
N TYR A 168 -5.20 -20.04 -0.91
CA TYR A 168 -5.24 -20.23 0.52
C TYR A 168 -5.55 -18.92 1.24
N ILE A 169 -6.53 -18.97 2.15
CA ILE A 169 -6.99 -17.82 2.93
C ILE A 169 -6.56 -18.05 4.37
N LEU A 170 -5.73 -17.16 4.89
CA LEU A 170 -5.32 -17.15 6.30
C LEU A 170 -6.41 -16.44 7.11
N ASP A 171 -7.11 -17.18 7.95
CA ASP A 171 -8.05 -16.61 8.89
C ASP A 171 -7.32 -16.11 10.14
N ILE A 172 -7.27 -14.80 10.32
CA ILE A 172 -6.53 -14.12 11.37
C ILE A 172 -7.48 -13.79 12.53
N PRO A 173 -7.28 -14.37 13.73
CA PRO A 173 -8.11 -14.08 14.89
C PRO A 173 -8.07 -12.60 15.29
N TYR A 174 -9.20 -12.11 15.81
CA TYR A 174 -9.37 -10.71 16.20
C TYR A 174 -8.47 -10.29 17.38
N GLU A 175 -8.30 -11.17 18.36
CA GLU A 175 -7.50 -10.93 19.57
C GLU A 175 -6.26 -11.80 19.62
N TYR A 176 -5.24 -11.30 20.33
CA TYR A 176 -4.04 -12.08 20.59
C TYR A 176 -4.22 -13.00 21.80
N SER A 177 -3.88 -14.27 21.62
CA SER A 177 -3.70 -15.27 22.67
C SER A 177 -2.69 -16.31 22.18
N LEU A 178 -2.08 -17.08 23.09
CA LEU A 178 -1.17 -18.16 22.70
C LEU A 178 -1.87 -19.25 21.88
N GLU A 179 -3.18 -19.43 22.06
CA GLU A 179 -3.99 -20.35 21.27
C GLU A 179 -4.19 -19.83 19.84
N ASN A 180 -4.55 -18.55 19.70
CA ASN A 180 -4.72 -17.89 18.41
C ASN A 180 -3.42 -17.81 17.62
N GLU A 181 -2.29 -17.58 18.30
CA GLU A 181 -0.96 -17.65 17.69
C GLU A 181 -0.68 -19.04 17.11
N LYS A 182 -0.87 -20.11 17.90
CA LYS A 182 -0.71 -21.49 17.43
C LYS A 182 -1.64 -21.82 16.27
N TYR A 183 -2.88 -21.33 16.31
CA TYR A 183 -3.84 -21.50 15.23
C TYR A 183 -3.35 -20.89 13.92
N VAL A 184 -2.83 -19.66 13.95
CA VAL A 184 -2.25 -19.02 12.75
C VAL A 184 -0.98 -19.74 12.30
N VAL A 185 -0.12 -20.22 13.20
CA VAL A 185 1.06 -21.03 12.85
C VAL A 185 0.67 -22.30 12.10
N VAL A 186 -0.41 -22.99 12.50
CA VAL A 186 -0.92 -24.17 11.78
C VAL A 186 -1.33 -23.79 10.35
N GLN A 187 -2.01 -22.66 10.17
CA GLN A 187 -2.40 -22.18 8.84
C GLN A 187 -1.20 -21.78 7.98
N LEU A 188 -0.18 -21.13 8.55
CA LEU A 188 1.07 -20.83 7.85
C LEU A 188 1.77 -22.12 7.38
N ARG A 189 1.79 -23.17 8.21
CA ARG A 189 2.32 -24.48 7.83
C ARG A 189 1.51 -25.14 6.70
N GLN A 190 0.18 -24.98 6.69
CA GLN A 190 -0.67 -25.47 5.61
C GLN A 190 -0.38 -24.74 4.28
N MET A 191 -0.23 -23.41 4.33
CA MET A 191 0.21 -22.61 3.18
C MET A 191 1.58 -23.05 2.66
N ILE A 192 2.56 -23.26 3.56
CA ILE A 192 3.89 -23.75 3.22
C ILE A 192 3.83 -25.12 2.54
N ASN A 193 3.05 -26.07 3.07
CA ASN A 193 2.90 -27.40 2.48
C ASN A 193 2.35 -27.34 1.05
N MET A 194 1.35 -26.48 0.81
CA MET A 194 0.81 -26.24 -0.53
C MET A 194 1.89 -25.69 -1.48
N LEU A 195 2.69 -24.73 -1.01
CA LEU A 195 3.82 -24.18 -1.77
C LEU A 195 4.88 -25.24 -2.06
N GLU A 196 5.26 -26.08 -1.09
CA GLU A 196 6.22 -27.17 -1.31
C GLU A 196 5.75 -28.13 -2.41
N GLU A 197 4.48 -28.55 -2.34
CA GLU A 197 3.91 -29.50 -3.29
C GLU A 197 3.86 -28.93 -4.71
N LYS A 198 3.43 -27.67 -4.84
CA LYS A 198 3.14 -27.03 -6.13
C LYS A 198 4.37 -26.35 -6.74
N CYS A 199 5.35 -25.94 -5.93
CA CYS A 199 6.63 -25.41 -6.40
C CYS A 199 7.72 -26.47 -6.54
N LYS A 200 7.53 -27.67 -5.98
CA LYS A 200 8.56 -28.73 -5.96
C LYS A 200 9.89 -28.24 -5.34
N LYS A 201 9.80 -27.30 -4.40
CA LYS A 201 10.91 -26.75 -3.62
C LYS A 201 10.61 -27.02 -2.14
N LYS A 202 11.60 -27.45 -1.37
CA LYS A 202 11.43 -27.63 0.09
C LYS A 202 11.57 -26.31 0.82
N PHE A 203 10.73 -26.10 1.82
CA PHE A 203 10.78 -24.95 2.69
C PHE A 203 12.08 -24.96 3.51
N ASN A 204 12.78 -23.85 3.49
CA ASN A 204 14.01 -23.67 4.25
C ASN A 204 13.78 -22.65 5.36
N GLU A 205 13.63 -23.14 6.59
CA GLU A 205 13.39 -22.26 7.74
C GLU A 205 14.55 -21.29 7.97
N ASN A 206 15.81 -21.68 7.71
CA ASN A 206 16.95 -20.78 7.83
C ASN A 206 16.87 -19.61 6.83
N GLU A 207 16.31 -19.85 5.63
CA GLU A 207 16.08 -18.78 4.66
C GLU A 207 15.03 -17.79 5.17
N LEU A 208 13.97 -18.29 5.83
CA LEU A 208 12.99 -17.44 6.49
C LEU A 208 13.63 -16.63 7.64
N LYS A 209 14.47 -17.25 8.48
CA LYS A 209 15.20 -16.54 9.55
C LYS A 209 16.02 -15.37 8.99
N GLU A 210 16.75 -15.59 7.90
CA GLU A 210 17.51 -14.53 7.23
C GLU A 210 16.62 -13.44 6.61
N ILE A 211 15.45 -13.80 6.09
CA ILE A 211 14.44 -12.84 5.62
C ILE A 211 13.94 -11.95 6.78
N LEU A 212 13.54 -12.55 7.90
CA LEU A 212 13.04 -11.79 9.07
C LEU A 212 14.13 -10.90 9.68
N LYS A 213 15.38 -11.37 9.72
CA LYS A 213 16.52 -10.56 10.14
C LYS A 213 16.67 -9.30 9.26
N ARG A 214 16.61 -9.46 7.93
CA ARG A 214 16.65 -8.31 7.01
C ARG A 214 15.46 -7.37 7.20
N GLU A 215 14.27 -7.90 7.47
CA GLU A 215 13.10 -7.07 7.79
C GLU A 215 13.32 -6.26 9.08
N ASN A 216 13.81 -6.88 10.15
CA ASN A 216 14.12 -6.18 11.40
C ASN A 216 15.17 -5.07 11.20
N GLU A 217 16.24 -5.34 10.44
CA GLU A 217 17.23 -4.33 10.09
C GLU A 217 16.63 -3.19 9.24
N SER A 218 15.74 -3.52 8.30
CA SER A 218 15.01 -2.54 7.47
C SER A 218 14.11 -1.64 8.32
N LYS A 219 13.37 -2.23 9.28
CA LYS A 219 12.55 -1.50 10.26
C LYS A 219 13.40 -0.59 11.14
N SER A 220 14.61 -1.01 11.52
CA SER A 220 15.54 -0.17 12.28
C SER A 220 15.96 1.08 11.48
N PHE A 221 16.34 0.91 10.21
CA PHE A 221 16.64 2.06 9.34
C PHE A 221 15.42 2.95 9.10
N PHE A 222 14.23 2.37 8.95
CA PHE A 222 13.01 3.17 8.85
C PHE A 222 12.74 3.97 10.12
N LYS A 223 12.91 3.38 11.31
CA LYS A 223 12.82 4.10 12.60
C LYS A 223 13.86 5.23 12.69
N GLU A 224 15.07 5.03 12.18
CA GLU A 224 16.08 6.09 12.10
C GLU A 224 15.64 7.23 11.17
N TYR A 225 15.15 6.90 9.97
CA TYR A 225 14.58 7.88 9.04
C TYR A 225 13.44 8.70 9.68
N LEU A 226 12.53 8.05 10.42
CA LEU A 226 11.41 8.72 11.08
C LEU A 226 11.86 9.75 12.14
N LYS A 227 12.99 9.51 12.82
CA LYS A 227 13.56 10.49 13.76
C LYS A 227 13.95 11.78 13.05
N TYR A 228 14.49 11.69 11.83
CA TYR A 228 14.83 12.86 11.03
C TYR A 228 13.60 13.51 10.39
N GLN A 229 12.58 12.73 10.00
CA GLN A 229 11.30 13.26 9.52
C GLN A 229 10.62 14.23 10.51
N ARG A 230 10.94 14.13 11.81
CA ARG A 230 10.46 15.07 12.83
C ARG A 230 10.88 16.52 12.56
N THR A 231 12.07 16.75 12.02
CA THR A 231 12.64 18.10 11.86
C THR A 231 13.03 18.42 10.43
N LYS A 232 13.38 17.43 9.60
CA LYS A 232 13.90 17.62 8.24
C LYS A 232 12.80 17.74 7.19
N TYR A 233 13.06 18.55 6.16
CA TYR A 233 12.25 18.56 4.93
C TYR A 233 12.76 17.49 3.96
N TYR A 234 11.93 16.51 3.63
CA TYR A 234 12.27 15.47 2.65
C TYR A 234 11.28 15.52 1.48
N PRO A 235 11.65 16.08 0.31
CA PRO A 235 10.74 16.28 -0.81
C PRO A 235 10.10 14.96 -1.27
N SER A 236 8.76 14.90 -1.27
CA SER A 236 8.00 13.69 -1.60
C SER A 236 6.80 14.01 -2.48
N SER A 237 6.08 12.97 -2.91
CA SER A 237 4.78 13.09 -3.58
C SER A 237 3.81 12.06 -3.00
N LEU A 238 2.52 12.27 -3.20
CA LEU A 238 1.48 11.31 -2.82
C LEU A 238 1.77 9.91 -3.39
N THR A 239 2.20 9.85 -4.66
CA THR A 239 2.59 8.60 -5.33
C THR A 239 3.80 7.95 -4.66
N LEU A 240 4.82 8.71 -4.25
CA LEU A 240 5.99 8.16 -3.56
C LEU A 240 5.64 7.63 -2.16
N HIS A 241 4.74 8.29 -1.44
CA HIS A 241 4.20 7.75 -0.19
C HIS A 241 3.43 6.44 -0.45
N MET A 242 2.57 6.38 -1.47
CA MET A 242 1.92 5.11 -1.86
C MET A 242 2.93 4.03 -2.25
N TYR A 243 4.03 4.39 -2.92
CA TYR A 243 5.07 3.42 -3.29
C TYR A 243 5.83 2.85 -2.11
N MET A 244 5.80 3.49 -0.93
CA MET A 244 6.35 2.90 0.28
C MET A 244 5.76 1.52 0.59
N LEU A 245 4.50 1.25 0.20
CA LEU A 245 3.86 -0.07 0.37
C LEU A 245 4.59 -1.20 -0.36
N PHE A 246 5.27 -0.89 -1.47
CA PHE A 246 6.11 -1.90 -2.12
C PHE A 246 7.31 -2.27 -1.25
N ALA A 247 7.82 -1.34 -0.45
CA ALA A 247 8.91 -1.56 0.48
C ALA A 247 8.43 -2.15 1.82
N SER A 248 7.42 -1.57 2.45
CA SER A 248 6.93 -1.98 3.78
C SER A 248 6.15 -3.30 3.76
N HIS A 249 5.57 -3.69 2.62
CA HIS A 249 4.75 -4.90 2.51
C HIS A 249 5.27 -5.84 1.44
N VAL A 250 5.12 -5.50 0.16
CA VAL A 250 5.27 -6.44 -0.97
C VAL A 250 6.70 -7.02 -1.06
N GLY A 251 7.72 -6.23 -0.69
CA GLY A 251 9.13 -6.59 -0.81
C GLY A 251 9.92 -6.63 0.51
N ILE A 252 9.29 -6.50 1.67
CA ILE A 252 9.94 -6.15 2.96
C ILE A 252 11.15 -7.02 3.34
N GLY A 253 11.08 -8.32 3.07
CA GLY A 253 12.13 -9.29 3.35
C GLY A 253 13.28 -9.37 2.32
N THR A 254 13.24 -8.60 1.24
CA THR A 254 14.21 -8.70 0.13
C THR A 254 15.47 -7.86 0.38
N LYS A 255 16.58 -8.24 -0.28
CA LYS A 255 17.83 -7.47 -0.22
C LYS A 255 17.72 -6.08 -0.86
N GLU A 256 16.90 -5.97 -1.89
CA GLU A 256 16.58 -4.71 -2.57
C GLU A 256 15.97 -3.71 -1.58
N ILE A 257 14.97 -4.13 -0.80
CA ILE A 257 14.32 -3.28 0.21
C ILE A 257 15.26 -2.94 1.38
N TYR A 258 16.06 -3.90 1.85
CA TYR A 258 17.08 -3.62 2.86
C TYR A 258 18.02 -2.47 2.43
N ASN A 259 18.51 -2.52 1.19
CA ASN A 259 19.39 -1.48 0.66
C ASN A 259 18.66 -0.15 0.52
N PHE A 260 17.41 -0.16 0.08
CA PHE A 260 16.56 1.03 -0.01
C PHE A 260 16.37 1.70 1.35
N TYR A 261 15.98 0.97 2.41
CA TYR A 261 15.77 1.58 3.73
C TYR A 261 17.07 2.11 4.33
N LYS A 262 18.18 1.40 4.13
CA LYS A 262 19.51 1.90 4.51
C LYS A 262 19.85 3.21 3.79
N LEU A 263 19.60 3.28 2.47
CA LEU A 263 19.79 4.50 1.71
C LEU A 263 18.85 5.61 2.21
N LEU A 264 17.58 5.31 2.46
CA LEU A 264 16.58 6.27 2.95
C LEU A 264 17.01 6.94 4.26
N ALA A 265 17.51 6.15 5.22
CA ALA A 265 18.01 6.65 6.50
C ALA A 265 19.25 7.54 6.36
N GLU A 266 20.14 7.22 5.42
CA GLU A 266 21.35 8.03 5.14
C GLU A 266 21.07 9.26 4.27
N ASP A 267 20.07 9.19 3.39
CA ASP A 267 19.75 10.24 2.44
C ASP A 267 19.10 11.43 3.14
N ILE A 268 18.12 11.19 4.01
CA ILE A 268 17.40 12.26 4.74
C ILE A 268 18.31 13.16 5.59
N LYS A 269 19.43 12.62 6.11
CA LYS A 269 20.40 13.38 6.93
C LYS A 269 20.98 14.60 6.22
N LYS A 270 21.01 14.58 4.88
CA LYS A 270 21.61 15.60 4.02
C LYS A 270 20.66 16.74 3.69
N TYR A 271 19.39 16.61 4.06
CA TYR A 271 18.35 17.58 3.73
C TYR A 271 18.24 18.69 4.79
N PRO A 272 17.70 19.86 4.42
CA PRO A 272 17.55 20.98 5.34
C PRO A 272 16.48 20.70 6.41
N GLU A 273 16.47 21.52 7.47
CA GLU A 273 15.33 21.54 8.40
C GLU A 273 14.06 21.99 7.66
N SER A 274 12.91 21.50 8.10
CA SER A 274 11.60 21.86 7.58
C SER A 274 11.07 23.08 8.32
N GLU A 275 10.70 24.10 7.54
CA GLU A 275 9.94 25.26 8.01
C GLU A 275 8.44 25.11 7.75
N GLY A 276 8.04 24.01 7.11
CA GLY A 276 6.65 23.73 6.74
C GLY A 276 5.86 23.03 7.84
N LEU A 277 4.55 23.08 7.67
CA LEU A 277 3.59 22.32 8.46
C LEU A 277 3.80 20.81 8.20
N LYS A 278 3.96 20.05 9.28
CA LYS A 278 4.13 18.59 9.24
C LYS A 278 2.82 17.87 9.50
N VAL A 279 2.38 17.10 8.51
CA VAL A 279 1.11 16.38 8.52
C VAL A 279 1.36 14.88 8.60
N PHE A 280 0.64 14.21 9.49
CA PHE A 280 0.52 12.75 9.47
C PHE A 280 -0.74 12.35 8.70
N TRP A 281 -0.59 11.47 7.71
CA TRP A 281 -1.73 11.04 6.90
C TRP A 281 -2.30 9.72 7.44
N VAL A 282 -3.62 9.60 7.45
CA VAL A 282 -4.30 8.38 7.87
C VAL A 282 -5.12 7.85 6.72
N HIS A 283 -4.93 6.55 6.44
CA HIS A 283 -5.52 5.80 5.34
C HIS A 283 -4.93 6.14 3.96
N LEU A 284 -5.67 5.80 2.90
CA LEU A 284 -5.21 5.85 1.52
C LEU A 284 -5.01 7.29 1.03
N LEU A 285 -4.07 7.47 0.11
CA LEU A 285 -3.72 8.77 -0.47
C LEU A 285 -4.39 8.92 -1.84
N PRO A 286 -5.17 9.99 -2.08
CA PRO A 286 -5.81 10.23 -3.38
C PRO A 286 -4.81 10.80 -4.40
N TYR A 287 -3.86 9.97 -4.82
CA TYR A 287 -2.68 10.36 -5.61
C TYR A 287 -2.99 10.95 -7.00
N TYR A 288 -4.16 10.67 -7.58
CA TYR A 288 -4.56 11.23 -8.87
C TYR A 288 -5.18 12.63 -8.75
N GLN A 289 -5.68 13.04 -7.57
CA GLN A 289 -6.42 14.29 -7.39
C GLN A 289 -5.50 15.50 -7.54
N GLU A 290 -5.87 16.42 -8.42
CA GLU A 290 -5.00 17.53 -8.78
C GLU A 290 -4.81 18.52 -7.62
N THR A 291 -5.88 18.85 -6.91
CA THR A 291 -5.79 19.66 -5.68
C THR A 291 -4.80 19.06 -4.69
N MET A 292 -4.84 17.74 -4.46
CA MET A 292 -3.94 17.10 -3.50
C MET A 292 -2.48 17.13 -3.95
N LYS A 293 -2.23 16.95 -5.25
CA LYS A 293 -0.88 17.09 -5.82
C LYS A 293 -0.36 18.52 -5.65
N GLU A 294 -1.17 19.54 -5.96
CA GLU A 294 -0.79 20.96 -5.84
C GLU A 294 -0.36 21.32 -4.41
N TYR A 295 -1.06 20.79 -3.41
CA TYR A 295 -0.76 21.11 -2.00
C TYR A 295 0.39 20.30 -1.42
N PHE A 296 0.57 19.03 -1.79
CA PHE A 296 1.52 18.14 -1.10
C PHE A 296 2.74 17.70 -1.91
N ASN A 297 2.68 17.68 -3.25
CA ASN A 297 3.82 17.19 -4.02
C ASN A 297 4.97 18.21 -4.03
N PHE A 298 6.11 17.80 -3.47
CA PHE A 298 7.36 18.57 -3.40
C PHE A 298 7.17 19.98 -2.80
N ASN A 299 6.17 20.13 -1.92
CA ASN A 299 5.82 21.41 -1.33
C ASN A 299 6.52 21.59 0.03
N PRO A 300 7.43 22.55 0.19
CA PRO A 300 8.13 22.77 1.45
C PRO A 300 7.22 23.36 2.54
N LYS A 301 6.03 23.87 2.21
CA LYS A 301 5.09 24.44 3.18
C LYS A 301 4.22 23.39 3.87
N TYR A 302 3.95 22.27 3.20
CA TYR A 302 3.08 21.21 3.70
C TYR A 302 3.71 19.86 3.41
N GLN A 303 4.26 19.23 4.43
CA GLN A 303 4.97 17.97 4.30
C GLN A 303 4.17 16.84 4.92
N ILE A 304 3.87 15.82 4.13
CA ILE A 304 3.40 14.53 4.65
C ILE A 304 4.64 13.79 5.17
N GLN A 305 4.69 13.53 6.48
CA GLN A 305 5.85 12.85 7.08
C GLN A 305 5.81 11.34 6.80
N SER A 306 4.62 10.75 6.96
CA SER A 306 4.32 9.35 6.67
C SER A 306 2.81 9.15 6.70
N TYR A 307 2.37 7.90 6.55
CA TYR A 307 0.99 7.49 6.74
C TYR A 307 0.89 6.14 7.45
N ASP A 308 -0.24 5.94 8.12
CA ASP A 308 -0.53 4.87 9.07
C ASP A 308 -0.21 3.44 8.58
N THR A 309 -0.41 3.12 7.31
CA THR A 309 -0.14 1.77 6.78
C THR A 309 1.32 1.35 6.89
N ASN A 310 2.28 2.28 6.88
CA ASN A 310 3.69 1.95 7.12
C ASN A 310 4.02 1.60 8.58
N PHE A 311 3.04 1.75 9.49
CA PHE A 311 3.18 1.47 10.93
C PHE A 311 2.35 0.28 11.37
N ASP A 312 1.82 -0.50 10.42
CA ASP A 312 0.85 -1.55 10.70
C ASP A 312 1.41 -2.68 11.57
N TYR A 313 2.73 -2.92 11.54
CA TYR A 313 3.45 -3.69 12.55
C TYR A 313 4.93 -3.30 12.64
N MET A 314 5.31 -2.56 13.69
CA MET A 314 6.67 -2.00 13.88
C MET A 314 7.52 -2.71 14.95
N ASP A 315 6.96 -3.71 15.61
CA ASP A 315 7.68 -4.50 16.61
C ASP A 315 8.71 -5.41 15.94
N GLU A 316 9.74 -5.75 16.72
CA GLU A 316 10.80 -6.65 16.30
C GLU A 316 10.25 -8.08 16.18
N LEU A 317 10.64 -8.76 15.11
CA LEU A 317 10.25 -10.15 14.85
C LEU A 317 11.21 -11.10 15.55
N ASP A 318 10.65 -12.11 16.23
CA ASP A 318 11.43 -13.19 16.82
C ASP A 318 11.98 -14.11 15.72
N VAL A 319 13.25 -13.92 15.37
CA VAL A 319 13.93 -14.69 14.32
C VAL A 319 14.11 -16.15 14.71
N GLU A 320 14.14 -16.48 16.01
CA GLU A 320 14.33 -17.87 16.43
C GLU A 320 13.06 -18.71 16.29
N HIS A 321 11.89 -18.06 16.36
CA HIS A 321 10.58 -18.67 16.15
C HIS A 321 9.86 -17.96 14.98
N PRO A 322 10.31 -18.17 13.73
CA PRO A 322 9.94 -17.30 12.61
C PRO A 322 8.47 -17.40 12.21
N LEU A 323 7.82 -18.56 12.36
CA LEU A 323 6.40 -18.69 12.04
C LEU A 323 5.51 -18.06 13.12
N GLU A 324 5.90 -18.20 14.39
CA GLU A 324 5.28 -17.54 15.53
C GLU A 324 5.41 -16.01 15.41
N ALA A 325 6.57 -15.51 14.94
CA ALA A 325 6.77 -14.10 14.67
C ALA A 325 5.84 -13.57 13.56
N LEU A 326 5.69 -14.31 12.46
CA LEU A 326 4.73 -13.95 11.40
C LEU A 326 3.28 -14.02 11.89
N ALA A 327 2.93 -15.03 12.70
CA ALA A 327 1.60 -15.14 13.29
C ALA A 327 1.29 -13.92 14.18
N LYS A 328 2.23 -13.52 15.05
CA LYS A 328 2.13 -12.30 15.86
C LYS A 328 1.98 -11.06 15.01
N LYS A 329 2.82 -10.89 13.97
CA LYS A 329 2.75 -9.78 13.01
C LYS A 329 1.37 -9.62 12.41
N LEU A 330 0.73 -10.73 12.01
CA LEU A 330 -0.61 -10.72 11.42
C LEU A 330 -1.71 -10.40 12.45
N ILE A 331 -1.67 -11.04 13.62
CA ILE A 331 -2.70 -10.87 14.66
C ILE A 331 -2.65 -9.46 15.26
N LEU A 332 -1.46 -8.94 15.53
CA LEU A 332 -1.22 -7.64 16.15
C LEU A 332 -1.14 -6.49 15.16
N ASN A 333 -1.41 -6.73 13.87
CA ASN A 333 -1.51 -5.67 12.88
C ASN A 333 -2.55 -4.61 13.31
N ILE A 334 -2.26 -3.32 13.10
CA ILE A 334 -3.19 -2.23 13.50
C ILE A 334 -4.53 -2.27 12.77
N TYR A 335 -4.59 -2.93 11.61
CA TYR A 335 -5.81 -3.14 10.84
C TYR A 335 -6.59 -4.39 11.25
N ASN A 336 -6.08 -5.16 12.22
CA ASN A 336 -6.78 -6.28 12.84
C ASN A 336 -7.22 -5.90 14.27
N GLY A 337 -8.23 -6.58 14.79
CA GLY A 337 -8.70 -6.36 16.17
C GLY A 337 -9.45 -5.04 16.37
N SER A 338 -9.46 -4.57 17.62
CA SER A 338 -10.12 -3.31 18.00
C SER A 338 -9.51 -2.12 17.28
N TYR A 339 -10.37 -1.20 16.83
CA TYR A 339 -9.94 0.07 16.23
C TYR A 339 -9.11 0.92 17.21
N GLU A 340 -9.25 0.68 18.51
CA GLU A 340 -8.41 1.27 19.56
C GLU A 340 -6.92 1.01 19.33
N ARG A 341 -6.55 -0.17 18.83
CA ARG A 341 -5.16 -0.50 18.50
C ARG A 341 -4.59 0.46 17.46
N LYS A 342 -5.40 0.80 16.45
CA LYS A 342 -5.05 1.77 15.42
C LYS A 342 -4.95 3.18 15.99
N ILE A 343 -5.87 3.57 16.86
CA ILE A 343 -5.83 4.86 17.55
C ILE A 343 -4.52 5.02 18.34
N GLU A 344 -4.15 4.03 19.15
CA GLU A 344 -2.92 4.08 19.94
C GLU A 344 -1.65 4.09 19.08
N ALA A 345 -1.63 3.32 17.98
CA ALA A 345 -0.54 3.37 17.01
C ALA A 345 -0.39 4.76 16.36
N ILE A 346 -1.50 5.41 16.00
CA ILE A 346 -1.50 6.75 15.41
C ILE A 346 -1.08 7.79 16.46
N LYS A 347 -1.57 7.71 17.70
CA LYS A 347 -1.15 8.59 18.80
C LYS A 347 0.37 8.54 18.99
N LYS A 348 0.92 7.33 19.03
CA LYS A 348 2.36 7.12 19.14
C LYS A 348 3.12 7.68 17.92
N ALA A 349 2.65 7.42 16.70
CA ALA A 349 3.31 7.90 15.49
C ALA A 349 3.34 9.43 15.41
N VAL A 350 2.23 10.09 15.75
CA VAL A 350 2.12 11.56 15.81
C VAL A 350 3.07 12.14 16.84
N ASP A 351 3.15 11.55 18.03
CA ASP A 351 4.05 11.99 19.09
C ASP A 351 5.52 11.82 18.69
N ASP A 352 5.90 10.68 18.12
CA ASP A 352 7.27 10.38 17.67
C ASP A 352 7.70 11.32 16.53
N LEU A 353 6.81 11.57 15.57
CA LEU A 353 7.05 12.44 14.42
C LEU A 353 6.89 13.93 14.74
N GLY A 354 6.31 14.30 15.89
CA GLY A 354 5.97 15.68 16.18
C GLY A 354 5.05 16.30 15.13
N SER A 355 4.09 15.51 14.65
CA SER A 355 3.13 15.95 13.63
C SER A 355 2.20 17.01 14.20
N GLN A 356 1.93 18.06 13.42
CA GLN A 356 1.14 19.22 13.85
C GLN A 356 -0.34 19.09 13.48
N ALA A 357 -0.64 18.21 12.52
CA ALA A 357 -1.99 17.98 12.04
C ALA A 357 -2.13 16.58 11.47
N ILE A 358 -3.38 16.11 11.40
CA ILE A 358 -3.74 14.85 10.74
C ILE A 358 -4.70 15.13 9.60
N ILE A 359 -4.50 14.43 8.49
CA ILE A 359 -5.49 14.34 7.43
C ILE A 359 -5.88 12.86 7.28
N HIS A 360 -7.16 12.58 7.46
CA HIS A 360 -7.74 11.25 7.27
C HIS A 360 -8.58 11.23 6.01
N PHE A 361 -8.28 10.31 5.11
CA PHE A 361 -9.07 10.13 3.90
C PHE A 361 -10.02 8.93 4.05
N CYS A 362 -11.32 9.18 4.00
CA CYS A 362 -12.37 8.16 4.01
C CYS A 362 -12.59 7.68 2.57
N HIS A 363 -11.89 6.60 2.22
CA HIS A 363 -12.02 5.96 0.92
C HIS A 363 -13.37 5.26 0.75
N TRP A 364 -14.04 5.50 -0.37
CA TRP A 364 -15.31 4.88 -0.72
C TRP A 364 -15.23 3.34 -0.69
N GLY A 365 -16.16 2.71 0.02
CA GLY A 365 -16.19 1.26 0.21
C GLY A 365 -15.24 0.72 1.29
N CYS A 366 -14.35 1.54 1.88
CA CYS A 366 -13.54 1.14 3.03
C CYS A 366 -14.30 1.34 4.36
N LYS A 367 -15.11 0.35 4.74
CA LYS A 367 -15.96 0.40 5.94
C LYS A 367 -15.19 0.57 7.25
N GLN A 368 -14.01 -0.05 7.40
CA GLN A 368 -13.20 0.08 8.61
C GLN A 368 -12.70 1.52 8.79
N SER A 369 -12.20 2.14 7.72
CA SER A 369 -11.69 3.52 7.76
C SER A 369 -12.80 4.50 8.10
N SER A 370 -13.92 4.45 7.36
CA SER A 370 -15.06 5.33 7.58
C SER A 370 -15.78 5.08 8.90
N GLY A 371 -15.82 3.83 9.39
CA GLY A 371 -16.49 3.47 10.63
C GLY A 371 -15.76 3.92 11.89
N GLY A 372 -14.42 3.92 11.89
CA GLY A 372 -13.61 4.28 13.06
C GLY A 372 -13.18 5.75 13.11
N VAL A 373 -13.36 6.52 12.04
CA VAL A 373 -12.80 7.89 11.91
C VAL A 373 -13.23 8.84 13.04
N MET A 374 -14.46 8.71 13.55
CA MET A 374 -14.95 9.58 14.62
C MET A 374 -14.29 9.27 15.97
N GLN A 375 -14.00 8.00 16.26
CA GLN A 375 -13.24 7.61 17.45
C GLN A 375 -11.82 8.16 17.38
N LEU A 376 -11.18 8.08 16.20
CA LEU A 376 -9.87 8.69 15.99
C LEU A 376 -9.92 10.21 16.18
N LYS A 377 -10.95 10.88 15.66
CA LYS A 377 -11.12 12.33 15.81
C LYS A 377 -11.26 12.75 17.28
N GLU A 378 -12.01 12.00 18.08
CA GLU A 378 -12.15 12.24 19.51
C GLU A 378 -10.81 12.09 20.23
N ALA A 379 -10.07 11.00 19.98
CA ALA A 379 -8.75 10.78 20.56
C ALA A 379 -7.74 11.87 20.16
N MET A 380 -7.79 12.38 18.93
CA MET A 380 -6.93 13.48 18.48
C MET A 380 -7.31 14.82 19.08
N LYS A 381 -8.61 15.07 19.27
CA LYS A 381 -9.11 16.25 19.98
C LYS A 381 -8.60 16.28 21.43
N GLU A 382 -8.63 15.14 22.14
CA GLU A 382 -8.08 15.02 23.50
C GLU A 382 -6.58 15.31 23.55
N LYS A 383 -5.84 14.96 22.48
CA LYS A 383 -4.42 15.31 22.32
C LYS A 383 -4.16 16.72 21.80
N ASN A 384 -5.19 17.53 21.54
CA ASN A 384 -5.09 18.84 20.91
C ASN A 384 -4.37 18.80 19.53
N ILE A 385 -4.54 17.71 18.78
CA ILE A 385 -4.04 17.59 17.40
C ILE A 385 -5.21 17.84 16.44
N PRO A 386 -5.18 18.92 15.64
CA PRO A 386 -6.20 19.17 14.63
C PRO A 386 -6.24 18.06 13.60
N MET A 387 -7.45 17.61 13.27
CA MET A 387 -7.68 16.54 12.31
C MET A 387 -8.72 16.96 11.27
N LEU A 388 -8.34 16.87 10.00
CA LEU A 388 -9.24 17.00 8.86
C LEU A 388 -9.67 15.61 8.40
N ILE A 389 -10.97 15.40 8.29
CA ILE A 389 -11.54 14.25 7.61
C ILE A 389 -11.89 14.69 6.20
N LEU A 390 -11.56 13.89 5.20
CA LEU A 390 -11.95 14.06 3.81
C LEU A 390 -12.61 12.79 3.32
N ASP A 391 -13.53 12.93 2.37
CA ASP A 391 -14.30 11.81 1.81
C ASP A 391 -14.05 11.76 0.30
N GLY A 392 -13.92 10.56 -0.25
CA GLY A 392 -13.78 10.37 -1.68
C GLY A 392 -13.32 8.98 -2.04
N ASP A 393 -12.90 8.81 -3.28
CA ASP A 393 -12.37 7.56 -3.80
C ASP A 393 -10.93 7.80 -4.29
N CYS A 394 -10.02 6.85 -4.03
CA CYS A 394 -8.61 6.94 -4.44
C CYS A 394 -8.37 6.27 -5.80
N MET A 395 -9.40 5.63 -6.35
CA MET A 395 -9.36 4.90 -7.59
C MET A 395 -10.42 5.42 -8.56
N ASP A 396 -11.68 5.44 -8.15
CA ASP A 396 -12.80 5.76 -9.04
C ASP A 396 -13.03 7.27 -9.17
N ARG A 397 -12.55 7.85 -10.27
CA ARG A 397 -12.70 9.30 -10.57
C ARG A 397 -14.16 9.76 -10.59
N ARG A 398 -15.14 8.86 -10.82
CA ARG A 398 -16.58 9.18 -10.81
C ARG A 398 -17.06 9.60 -9.41
N ASN A 399 -16.39 9.14 -8.37
CA ASN A 399 -16.70 9.43 -6.95
C ASN A 399 -15.85 10.58 -6.37
N CYS A 400 -15.23 11.40 -7.23
CA CYS A 400 -14.36 12.49 -6.82
C CYS A 400 -15.08 13.86 -6.82
N GLN A 401 -15.02 14.58 -5.70
CA GLN A 401 -15.56 15.95 -5.57
C GLN A 401 -14.42 16.95 -5.27
N ASP A 402 -13.53 17.16 -6.24
CA ASP A 402 -12.28 17.91 -6.06
C ASP A 402 -12.51 19.36 -5.55
N GLY A 403 -13.53 20.05 -6.06
CA GLY A 403 -13.86 21.41 -5.62
C GLY A 403 -14.25 21.50 -4.14
N GLN A 404 -15.08 20.57 -3.65
CA GLN A 404 -15.47 20.52 -2.22
C GLN A 404 -14.26 20.19 -1.33
N LEU A 405 -13.44 19.25 -1.79
CA LEU A 405 -12.22 18.83 -1.12
C LEU A 405 -11.22 19.98 -1.00
N LYS A 406 -11.03 20.77 -2.06
CA LYS A 406 -10.20 21.97 -2.06
C LYS A 406 -10.63 22.97 -1.00
N THR A 407 -11.93 23.34 -0.97
CA THR A 407 -12.45 24.28 0.03
C THR A 407 -12.25 23.79 1.46
N ARG A 408 -12.47 22.49 1.73
CA ARG A 408 -12.25 21.89 3.06
C ARG A 408 -10.78 21.92 3.47
N LEU A 409 -9.88 21.59 2.54
CA LEU A 409 -8.44 21.60 2.77
C LEU A 409 -7.93 23.03 3.01
N GLU A 410 -8.33 23.99 2.19
CA GLU A 410 -7.93 25.40 2.33
C GLU A 410 -8.36 25.97 3.68
N ALA A 411 -9.62 25.77 4.07
CA ALA A 411 -10.13 26.20 5.38
C ALA A 411 -9.35 25.55 6.53
N PHE A 412 -8.99 24.28 6.42
CA PHE A 412 -8.20 23.59 7.45
C PHE A 412 -6.79 24.17 7.56
N LEU A 413 -6.11 24.39 6.43
CA LEU A 413 -4.76 24.95 6.41
C LEU A 413 -4.74 26.40 6.92
N GLU A 414 -5.79 27.19 6.68
CA GLU A 414 -5.96 28.53 7.26
C GLU A 414 -6.09 28.50 8.79
N ILE A 415 -6.90 27.56 9.33
CA ILE A 415 -7.03 27.38 10.78
C ILE A 415 -5.68 27.06 11.42
N LEU A 416 -4.89 26.19 10.80
CA LEU A 416 -3.57 25.80 11.32
C LEU A 416 -2.60 26.99 11.36
N LYS A 417 -2.55 27.82 10.32
CA LYS A 417 -1.72 29.04 10.28
C LYS A 417 -2.10 30.04 11.37
N ASN A 418 -3.40 30.22 11.61
CA ASN A 418 -3.88 31.14 12.65
C ASN A 418 -3.61 30.64 14.07
N THR A 419 -3.42 29.33 14.23
CA THR A 419 -3.08 28.72 15.52
C THR A 419 -1.59 28.86 15.84
N GLU A 420 -0.72 28.80 14.82
CA GLU A 420 0.73 29.06 14.97
C GLU A 420 1.05 30.54 15.31
N GLY A 421 0.20 31.49 14.92
CA GLY A 421 0.40 32.92 15.23
C GLY A 421 -0.03 33.36 16.63
N ASN A 422 -0.60 32.47 17.45
CA ASN A 422 -1.15 32.77 18.78
C ASN A 422 -0.44 32.01 19.94
N ILE A 423 0.73 31.43 19.66
CA ILE A 423 1.67 30.85 20.64
C ILE A 423 2.96 31.66 20.55
#